data_AF-A0A929EUH4-F1
#
_entry.id   AF-A0A929EUH4-F1
#
_cell.length_a   1.000
_cell.length_b   1.000
_cell.length_c   1.000
_cell.angle_alpha   90.00
_cell.angle_beta   90.00
_cell.angle_gamma   90.00
#
_symmetry.space_group_name_H-M   'P 1'
#
loop_
_entity.id
_entity.type
_entity.pdbx_description
1 polymer ?
#
loop_
_entity_poly.entity_id
_entity_poly.type
_entity_poly.pdbx_seq_one_letter_code
_entity_poly.pdbx_strand_id
1 'polypeptide(L)'
;MKYIKKAYRKLARKYHPDINPGNSKSAEKFQDINEAHEVLSDPEKSKQYDLLGSQLQQYQRSGGKPEEFILQCEREELIKSRIMLNGVKDLCCEDVSKLKLIRYLHEDMGLDLGAVDFVLWYRERLKMMKRQIDEMERRLRQTEQEHQAEVVALCRHLQQREG
;
A
#
# COMPACT_ATOMS: atom_id res chain seq x y z
N MET A 1 21.45 -1.42 10.94
CA MET A 1 20.87 -0.96 12.25
C MET A 1 20.94 0.55 12.52
N LYS A 2 22.11 1.23 12.43
CA LYS A 2 22.24 2.68 12.70
C LYS A 2 21.30 3.55 11.83
N TYR A 3 20.97 3.10 10.63
CA TYR A 3 20.20 3.86 9.63
C TYR A 3 18.68 3.69 9.78
N ILE A 4 18.18 2.52 10.20
CA ILE A 4 16.75 2.31 10.54
C ILE A 4 16.34 3.27 11.66
N LYS A 5 17.17 3.40 12.70
CA LYS A 5 16.98 4.39 13.76
C LYS A 5 17.03 5.84 13.26
N LYS A 6 17.75 6.13 12.16
CA LYS A 6 17.84 7.48 11.57
C LYS A 6 16.61 7.79 10.70
N ALA A 7 16.18 6.83 9.88
CA ALA A 7 14.96 6.93 9.08
C ALA A 7 13.72 7.03 9.99
N TYR A 8 13.62 6.18 11.00
CA TYR A 8 12.61 6.25 12.06
C TYR A 8 12.55 7.65 12.68
N ARG A 9 13.68 8.18 13.18
CA ARG A 9 13.72 9.52 13.80
C ARG A 9 13.25 10.63 12.86
N LYS A 10 13.58 10.54 11.56
CA LYS A 10 13.15 11.53 10.56
C LYS A 10 11.64 11.47 10.31
N LEU A 11 11.10 10.27 10.14
CA LEU A 11 9.68 10.05 9.89
C LEU A 11 8.84 10.32 11.14
N ALA A 12 9.28 9.84 12.31
CA ALA A 12 8.65 10.10 13.60
C ALA A 12 8.52 11.60 13.87
N ARG A 13 9.58 12.40 13.62
CA ARG A 13 9.47 13.87 13.69
C ARG A 13 8.43 14.41 12.71
N LYS A 14 8.49 14.02 11.44
CA LYS A 14 7.57 14.52 10.41
C LYS A 14 6.09 14.32 10.75
N TYR A 15 5.74 13.21 11.37
CA TYR A 15 4.36 12.83 11.69
C TYR A 15 3.99 12.99 13.18
N HIS A 16 4.91 13.52 14.00
CA HIS A 16 4.68 13.64 15.45
C HIS A 16 3.44 14.50 15.75
N PRO A 17 2.62 14.13 16.77
CA PRO A 17 1.41 14.86 17.14
C PRO A 17 1.69 16.31 17.53
N ASP A 18 2.80 16.61 18.21
CA ASP A 18 3.18 17.98 18.58
C ASP A 18 3.32 18.93 17.37
N ILE A 19 3.75 18.41 16.22
CA ILE A 19 3.94 19.21 14.99
C ILE A 19 2.73 19.10 14.06
N ASN A 20 1.84 18.13 14.30
CA ASN A 20 0.63 17.88 13.53
C ASN A 20 -0.62 17.75 14.45
N PRO A 21 -0.91 18.74 15.30
CA PRO A 21 -2.01 18.64 16.26
C PRO A 21 -3.34 18.51 15.52
N GLY A 22 -4.21 17.61 15.99
CA GLY A 22 -5.54 17.36 15.42
C GLY A 22 -5.56 16.65 14.07
N ASN A 23 -4.41 16.30 13.49
CA ASN A 23 -4.36 15.58 12.22
C ASN A 23 -4.38 14.06 12.44
N SER A 24 -5.58 13.47 12.37
CA SER A 24 -5.78 12.02 12.52
C SER A 24 -4.91 11.18 11.57
N LYS A 25 -4.64 11.66 10.34
CA LYS A 25 -3.80 10.94 9.36
C LYS A 25 -2.32 10.97 9.71
N SER A 26 -1.86 12.03 10.37
CA SER A 26 -0.48 12.09 10.87
C SER A 26 -0.31 11.21 12.11
N ALA A 27 -1.32 11.17 12.99
CA ALA A 27 -1.32 10.27 14.16
C ALA A 27 -1.29 8.79 13.76
N GLU A 28 -2.09 8.40 12.77
CA GLU A 28 -2.09 7.04 12.18
C GLU A 28 -0.70 6.68 11.64
N LYS A 29 -0.15 7.52 10.76
CA LYS A 29 1.21 7.32 10.22
C LYS A 29 2.29 7.23 11.29
N PHE A 30 2.19 8.04 12.34
CA PHE A 30 3.13 8.01 13.45
C PHE A 30 3.10 6.66 14.18
N GLN A 31 1.91 6.11 14.39
CA GLN A 31 1.72 4.79 14.97
C GLN A 31 2.32 3.70 14.07
N ASP A 32 2.06 3.75 12.76
CA ASP A 32 2.60 2.79 11.78
C ASP A 32 4.14 2.81 11.76
N ILE A 33 4.74 4.00 11.83
CA ILE A 33 6.20 4.18 11.87
C ILE A 33 6.81 3.55 13.14
N ASN A 34 6.14 3.68 14.29
CA ASN A 34 6.59 3.08 15.54
C ASN A 34 6.56 1.55 15.47
N GLU A 35 5.44 0.98 15.00
CA GLU A 35 5.27 -0.46 14.87
C GLU A 35 6.26 -1.07 13.88
N ALA A 36 6.46 -0.42 12.73
CA ALA A 36 7.43 -0.87 11.75
C ALA A 36 8.88 -0.79 12.28
N HIS A 37 9.19 0.19 13.13
CA HIS A 37 10.48 0.24 13.82
C HIS A 37 10.62 -0.89 14.85
N GLU A 38 9.59 -1.21 15.63
CA GLU A 38 9.61 -2.34 16.57
C GLU A 38 9.89 -3.67 15.85
N VAL A 39 9.17 -3.96 14.76
CA VAL A 39 9.35 -5.19 13.97
C VAL A 39 10.75 -5.27 13.35
N LEU A 40 11.27 -4.15 12.82
CA LEU A 40 12.57 -4.14 12.16
C LEU A 40 13.75 -4.05 13.14
N SER A 41 13.51 -3.56 14.36
CA SER A 41 14.52 -3.49 15.42
C SER A 41 14.87 -4.86 16.00
N ASP A 42 13.96 -5.83 15.87
CA ASP A 42 14.10 -7.19 16.36
C ASP A 42 14.36 -8.17 15.18
N PRO A 43 15.53 -8.81 15.11
CA PRO A 43 15.87 -9.73 14.03
C PRO A 43 14.91 -10.92 13.89
N GLU A 44 14.35 -11.41 15.00
CA GLU A 44 13.41 -12.55 14.97
C GLU A 44 12.06 -12.10 14.43
N LYS A 45 11.53 -10.96 14.90
CA LYS A 45 10.28 -10.38 14.38
C LYS A 45 10.40 -9.99 12.91
N SER A 46 11.55 -9.44 12.49
CA SER A 46 11.80 -9.13 11.08
C SER A 46 11.71 -10.39 10.20
N LYS A 47 12.32 -11.50 10.65
CA LYS A 47 12.30 -12.79 9.93
C LYS A 47 10.91 -13.41 9.87
N GLN A 48 10.19 -13.40 11.00
CA GLN A 48 8.80 -13.89 11.04
C GLN A 48 7.90 -13.09 10.10
N TYR A 49 8.07 -11.77 10.07
CA TYR A 49 7.36 -10.91 9.14
C TYR A 49 7.74 -11.19 7.68
N ASP A 50 9.03 -11.39 7.37
CA ASP A 50 9.47 -11.79 6.03
C ASP A 50 8.79 -13.10 5.57
N LEU A 51 8.74 -14.09 6.46
CA LEU A 51 8.10 -15.38 6.20
C LEU A 51 6.58 -15.23 5.97
N LEU A 52 5.89 -14.48 6.83
CA LEU A 52 4.46 -14.19 6.71
C LEU A 52 4.15 -13.44 5.40
N GLY A 53 5.01 -12.50 4.98
CA GLY A 53 4.85 -11.79 3.70
C GLY A 53 4.96 -12.72 2.50
N SER A 54 5.91 -13.66 2.51
CA SER A 54 6.03 -14.68 1.46
C SER A 54 4.83 -15.63 1.42
N GLN A 55 4.33 -16.03 2.59
CA GLN A 55 3.16 -16.90 2.71
C GLN A 55 1.88 -16.19 2.25
N LEU A 56 1.67 -14.93 2.62
CA LEU A 56 0.54 -14.12 2.14
C LEU A 56 0.56 -13.98 0.62
N GLN A 57 1.73 -13.71 0.04
CA GLN A 57 1.88 -13.61 -1.41
C GLN A 57 1.56 -14.95 -2.12
N GLN A 58 1.94 -16.07 -1.51
CA GLN A 58 1.59 -17.40 -2.00
C GLN A 58 0.09 -17.68 -1.87
N TYR A 59 -0.51 -17.30 -0.75
CA TYR A 59 -1.95 -17.45 -0.47
C TYR A 59 -2.82 -16.65 -1.45
N GLN A 60 -2.41 -15.41 -1.75
CA GLN A 60 -3.05 -14.57 -2.77
C GLN A 60 -2.93 -15.16 -4.17
N ARG A 61 -1.78 -15.75 -4.51
CA ARG A 61 -1.58 -16.43 -5.81
C ARG A 61 -2.46 -17.67 -5.95
N SER A 62 -2.81 -18.34 -4.85
CA SER A 62 -3.79 -19.43 -4.83
C SER A 62 -5.25 -18.95 -4.80
N GLY A 63 -5.51 -17.65 -4.95
CA GLY A 63 -6.85 -17.07 -4.99
C GLY A 63 -7.47 -16.79 -3.61
N GLY A 64 -6.69 -16.91 -2.54
CA GLY A 64 -7.14 -16.66 -1.17
C GLY A 64 -7.28 -15.16 -0.86
N LYS A 65 -8.26 -14.82 -0.02
CA LYS A 65 -8.50 -13.44 0.41
C LYS A 65 -7.50 -13.02 1.50
N PRO A 66 -6.79 -11.88 1.34
CA PRO A 66 -5.79 -11.43 2.31
C PRO A 66 -6.33 -11.34 3.75
N GLU A 67 -7.60 -10.96 3.90
CA GLU A 67 -8.27 -10.79 5.19
C GLU A 67 -8.42 -12.13 5.94
N GLU A 68 -8.66 -13.23 5.23
CA GLU A 68 -8.78 -14.58 5.82
C GLU A 68 -7.43 -15.10 6.31
N PHE A 69 -6.36 -14.83 5.56
CA PHE A 69 -5.00 -15.20 5.96
C PHE A 69 -4.56 -14.47 7.23
N ILE A 70 -4.85 -13.18 7.31
CA ILE A 70 -4.52 -12.35 8.50
C ILE A 70 -5.28 -12.87 9.73
N LEU A 71 -6.58 -13.17 9.60
CA LEU A 71 -7.38 -13.77 10.67
C LEU A 71 -6.86 -15.13 11.12
N GLN A 72 -6.35 -15.94 10.20
CA GLN A 72 -5.72 -17.21 10.51
C GLN A 72 -4.42 -17.02 11.29
N CYS A 73 -3.54 -16.12 10.84
CA CYS A 73 -2.28 -15.83 11.54
C CYS A 73 -2.50 -15.25 12.94
N GLU A 74 -3.58 -14.48 13.17
CA GLU A 74 -3.96 -14.00 14.50
C GLU A 74 -4.43 -15.13 15.42
N ARG A 75 -5.22 -16.08 14.91
CA ARG A 75 -5.67 -17.25 15.67
C ARG A 75 -4.51 -18.15 16.11
N GLU A 76 -3.46 -18.20 15.31
CA GLU A 76 -2.24 -18.94 15.57
C GLU A 76 -1.21 -18.12 16.40
N GLU A 77 -1.61 -16.92 16.88
CA GLU A 77 -0.79 -15.98 17.64
C GLU A 77 0.52 -15.55 16.95
N LEU A 78 0.60 -15.71 15.62
CA LEU A 78 1.76 -15.34 14.81
C LEU A 78 1.87 -13.83 14.63
N ILE A 79 0.76 -13.11 14.78
CA ILE A 79 0.65 -11.65 14.75
C ILE A 79 -0.41 -11.16 15.75
N LYS A 80 -0.23 -9.95 16.31
CA LYS A 80 -1.27 -9.23 17.04
C LYS A 80 -1.71 -8.04 16.21
N SER A 81 -2.83 -8.15 15.49
CA SER A 81 -3.40 -6.98 14.82
C SER A 81 -4.07 -6.05 15.82
N ARG A 82 -4.04 -4.76 15.53
CA ARG A 82 -4.91 -3.75 16.14
C ARG A 82 -6.02 -3.39 15.16
N ILE A 83 -7.23 -3.19 15.67
CA ILE A 83 -8.33 -2.59 14.91
C ILE A 83 -8.01 -1.10 14.76
N MET A 84 -7.78 -0.64 13.53
CA MET A 84 -7.65 0.78 13.19
C MET A 84 -9.00 1.50 13.40
N LEU A 85 -9.00 2.84 13.49
CA LEU A 85 -10.22 3.66 13.66
C LEU A 85 -11.29 3.44 12.56
N ASN A 86 -10.91 2.82 11.43
CA ASN A 86 -11.79 2.45 10.32
C ASN A 86 -12.33 1.00 10.39
N GLY A 87 -12.04 0.24 11.46
CA GLY A 87 -12.54 -1.12 11.67
C GLY A 87 -11.78 -2.23 10.94
N VAL A 88 -10.74 -1.91 10.17
CA VAL A 88 -9.90 -2.91 9.49
C VAL A 88 -8.74 -3.31 10.40
N LYS A 89 -8.57 -4.61 10.61
CA LYS A 89 -7.39 -5.20 11.26
C LYS A 89 -6.26 -5.22 10.24
N ASP A 90 -5.21 -4.43 10.44
CA ASP A 90 -4.02 -4.53 9.58
C ASP A 90 -2.75 -4.11 10.34
N LEU A 91 -1.65 -4.81 10.09
CA LEU A 91 -0.32 -4.22 10.16
C LEU A 91 -0.13 -3.55 8.79
N CYS A 92 0.10 -2.25 8.69
CA CYS A 92 0.27 -1.62 7.38
C CYS A 92 1.50 -2.19 6.68
N CYS A 93 1.29 -3.22 5.85
CA CYS A 93 2.35 -3.98 5.21
C CYS A 93 3.20 -3.11 4.28
N GLU A 94 2.63 -1.99 3.85
CA GLU A 94 3.28 -0.98 3.05
C GLU A 94 4.36 -0.23 3.84
N ASP A 95 4.20 0.01 5.13
CA ASP A 95 5.18 0.79 5.91
C ASP A 95 6.39 -0.04 6.34
N VAL A 96 6.17 -1.31 6.70
CA VAL A 96 7.25 -2.28 6.86
C VAL A 96 7.98 -2.50 5.54
N SER A 97 7.25 -2.61 4.42
CA SER A 97 7.85 -2.72 3.09
C SER A 97 8.62 -1.46 2.66
N LYS A 98 8.15 -0.26 3.03
CA LYS A 98 8.87 1.01 2.80
C LYS A 98 10.17 1.05 3.59
N LEU A 99 10.16 0.67 4.86
CA LEU A 99 11.37 0.64 5.68
C LEU A 99 12.36 -0.45 5.23
N LYS A 100 11.87 -1.62 4.77
CA LYS A 100 12.71 -2.64 4.12
C LYS A 100 13.32 -2.14 2.83
N LEU A 101 12.56 -1.42 2.00
CA LEU A 101 13.09 -0.80 0.79
C LEU A 101 14.14 0.27 1.11
N ILE A 102 13.92 1.09 2.13
CA ILE A 102 14.92 2.05 2.63
C ILE A 102 16.20 1.32 3.03
N ARG A 103 16.08 0.20 3.75
CA ARG A 103 17.22 -0.64 4.14
C ARG A 103 17.96 -1.15 2.91
N TYR A 104 17.27 -1.77 1.96
CA TYR A 104 17.86 -2.30 0.72
C TYR A 104 18.58 -1.21 -0.10
N LEU A 105 17.90 -0.09 -0.35
CA LEU A 105 18.47 0.99 -1.17
C LEU A 105 19.72 1.60 -0.53
N HIS A 106 19.74 1.72 0.79
CA HIS A 106 20.87 2.32 1.49
C HIS A 106 21.99 1.32 1.83
N GLU A 107 21.66 0.14 2.35
CA GLU A 107 22.62 -0.87 2.83
C GLU A 107 23.12 -1.76 1.68
N ASP A 108 22.24 -2.24 0.80
CA ASP A 108 22.62 -3.19 -0.27
C ASP A 108 23.03 -2.47 -1.57
N MET A 109 22.42 -1.31 -1.85
CA MET A 109 22.70 -0.50 -3.05
C MET A 109 23.60 0.72 -2.77
N GLY A 110 23.95 0.99 -1.51
CA GLY A 110 24.89 2.06 -1.13
C GLY A 110 24.40 3.49 -1.39
N LEU A 111 23.10 3.71 -1.60
CA LEU A 111 22.55 5.04 -1.85
C LEU A 111 22.53 5.86 -0.56
N ASP A 112 22.89 7.14 -0.65
CA ASP A 112 22.70 8.06 0.47
C ASP A 112 21.20 8.34 0.70
N LEU A 113 20.86 8.81 1.91
CA LEU A 113 19.47 9.01 2.31
C LEU A 113 18.72 10.05 1.46
N GLY A 114 19.40 11.03 0.86
CA GLY A 114 18.79 11.98 -0.06
C GLY A 114 18.39 11.30 -1.37
N ALA A 115 19.26 10.44 -1.92
CA ALA A 115 18.94 9.61 -3.08
C ALA A 115 17.82 8.61 -2.77
N VAL A 116 17.80 7.99 -1.59
CA VAL A 116 16.70 7.12 -1.14
C VAL A 116 15.37 7.87 -1.07
N ASP A 117 15.36 9.06 -0.47
CA ASP A 117 14.15 9.91 -0.42
C ASP A 117 13.64 10.24 -1.82
N PHE A 118 14.54 10.57 -2.75
CA PHE A 118 14.18 10.85 -4.15
C PHE A 118 13.56 9.63 -4.84
N VAL A 119 14.15 8.45 -4.67
CA VAL A 119 13.63 7.19 -5.23
C VAL A 119 12.24 6.87 -4.67
N LEU A 120 12.04 7.02 -3.36
CA LEU A 120 10.73 6.80 -2.73
C LEU A 120 9.69 7.80 -3.20
N TRP A 121 10.07 9.08 -3.31
CA TRP A 121 9.19 10.12 -3.82
C TRP A 121 8.77 9.84 -5.26
N TYR A 122 9.72 9.47 -6.13
CA TYR A 122 9.44 9.15 -7.52
C TYR A 122 8.55 7.90 -7.64
N ARG A 123 8.77 6.89 -6.81
CA ARG A 123 7.91 5.69 -6.74
C ARG A 123 6.46 6.04 -6.41
N GLU A 124 6.22 6.90 -5.42
CA GLU A 124 4.87 7.34 -5.06
C GLU A 124 4.23 8.20 -6.17
N ARG A 125 5.02 9.06 -6.82
CA ARG A 125 4.56 9.84 -7.98
C ARG A 125 4.16 8.95 -9.15
N LEU A 126 4.94 7.91 -9.46
CA LEU A 126 4.59 6.92 -10.49
C LEU A 126 3.31 6.15 -10.16
N LYS A 127 3.11 5.75 -8.88
CA LYS A 127 1.86 5.12 -8.44
C LYS A 127 0.66 6.04 -8.66
N MET A 128 0.79 7.32 -8.34
CA MET A 128 -0.27 8.31 -8.55
C MET A 128 -0.60 8.47 -10.04
N MET A 129 0.43 8.62 -10.88
CA MET A 129 0.24 8.73 -12.33
C MET A 129 -0.42 7.47 -12.91
N LYS A 130 -0.01 6.28 -12.44
CA LYS A 130 -0.65 5.02 -12.86
C LYS A 130 -2.14 5.00 -12.51
N ARG A 131 -2.51 5.41 -11.29
CA ARG A 131 -3.93 5.50 -10.90
C ARG A 131 -4.72 6.45 -11.80
N GLN A 132 -4.13 7.58 -12.19
CA GLN A 132 -4.76 8.53 -13.11
C GLN A 132 -4.96 7.92 -14.50
N ILE A 133 -3.96 7.19 -15.01
CA ILE A 133 -4.07 6.47 -16.29
C ILE A 133 -5.17 5.42 -16.20
N ASP A 134 -5.18 4.58 -15.16
CA ASP A 134 -6.20 3.55 -14.96
C ASP A 134 -7.62 4.15 -14.89
N GLU A 135 -7.77 5.35 -14.32
CA GLU A 135 -9.02 6.09 -14.28
C GLU A 135 -9.41 6.66 -15.65
N MET A 136 -8.46 7.26 -16.38
CA MET A 136 -8.68 7.74 -17.73
C MET A 136 -9.11 6.61 -18.67
N GLU A 137 -8.45 5.45 -18.58
CA GLU A 137 -8.82 4.28 -19.37
C GLU A 137 -10.22 3.77 -19.04
N ARG A 138 -10.61 3.81 -17.75
CA ARG A 138 -11.98 3.45 -17.34
C ARG A 138 -13.01 4.39 -17.98
N ARG A 139 -12.75 5.70 -17.97
CA ARG A 139 -13.62 6.69 -18.62
C ARG A 139 -13.71 6.47 -20.13
N LEU A 140 -12.58 6.22 -20.78
CA LEU A 140 -12.54 5.96 -22.22
C LEU A 140 -13.37 4.72 -22.58
N ARG A 141 -13.20 3.61 -21.85
CA ARG A 141 -14.00 2.38 -22.04
C ARG A 141 -15.49 2.62 -21.85
N GLN A 142 -15.86 3.44 -20.87
CA GLN A 142 -17.27 3.78 -20.62
C GLN A 142 -17.87 4.58 -21.79
N THR A 143 -17.18 5.62 -22.26
CA THR A 143 -17.62 6.41 -23.42
C THR A 143 -17.71 5.56 -24.69
N GLU A 144 -16.78 4.64 -24.90
CA GLU A 144 -16.85 3.69 -26.02
C GLU A 144 -18.10 2.81 -25.95
N GLN A 145 -18.43 2.28 -24.76
CA GLN A 145 -19.65 1.49 -24.56
C GLN A 145 -20.93 2.30 -24.77
N GLU A 146 -20.96 3.55 -24.31
CA GLU A 146 -22.09 4.48 -24.53
C GLU A 146 -22.32 4.72 -26.03
N HIS A 147 -21.26 5.04 -26.78
CA HIS A 147 -21.36 5.21 -28.24
C HIS A 147 -21.74 3.91 -28.96
N GLN A 148 -21.20 2.76 -28.56
CA GLN A 148 -21.61 1.47 -29.13
C GLN A 148 -23.10 1.20 -28.90
N ALA A 149 -23.62 1.50 -27.71
CA ALA A 149 -25.04 1.35 -27.39
C ALA A 149 -25.92 2.28 -28.23
N GLU A 150 -25.51 3.54 -28.43
CA GLU A 150 -26.20 4.51 -29.29
C GLU A 150 -26.26 4.03 -30.75
N VAL A 151 -25.14 3.56 -31.30
CA VAL A 151 -25.07 3.03 -32.66
C VAL A 151 -26.02 1.85 -32.82
N VAL A 152 -26.01 0.90 -31.88
CA VAL A 152 -26.92 -0.25 -31.90
C VAL A 152 -28.39 0.18 -31.82
N ALA A 153 -28.72 1.17 -31.00
CA ALA A 153 -30.06 1.72 -30.89
C ALA A 153 -30.53 2.38 -32.20
N LEU A 154 -29.67 3.18 -32.83
CA LEU A 154 -29.95 3.81 -34.12
C LEU A 154 -30.16 2.77 -35.23
N CYS A 155 -29.32 1.73 -35.30
CA CYS A 155 -29.50 0.63 -36.25
C CYS A 155 -30.87 -0.05 -36.10
N ARG A 156 -31.31 -0.32 -34.87
CA ARG A 156 -32.65 -0.90 -34.61
C ARG A 156 -33.77 0.04 -35.06
N HIS A 157 -33.66 1.34 -34.79
CA HIS A 157 -34.66 2.31 -35.21
C HIS A 157 -34.78 2.42 -36.73
N LEU A 158 -33.67 2.33 -37.47
CA LEU A 158 -33.67 2.32 -38.93
C LEU A 158 -34.36 1.07 -39.48
N GLN A 159 -34.04 -0.11 -38.93
CA GLN A 159 -34.68 -1.37 -39.32
C GLN A 159 -36.20 -1.37 -39.11
N GLN A 160 -36.70 -0.70 -38.06
CA GLN A 160 -38.13 -0.56 -37.78
C GLN A 160 -38.86 0.42 -38.70
N ARG A 161 -38.14 1.30 -39.41
CA ARG A 161 -38.74 2.27 -40.36
C ARG A 161 -38.76 1.76 -41.80
N GLU A 162 -37.94 0.77 -42.12
CA GLU A 162 -37.82 0.18 -43.46
C GLU A 162 -38.71 -1.06 -43.67
N GLY A 163 -39.36 -1.57 -42.62
CA GLY A 163 -40.34 -2.67 -42.67
C GLY A 163 -41.76 -2.17 -42.43
#